data_AF-A0A0R2TIN0-F1
#
_entry.id   AF-A0A0R2TIN0-F1
#
_cell.length_a   1.000
_cell.length_b   1.000
_cell.length_c   1.000
_cell.angle_alpha   90.00
_cell.angle_beta   90.00
_cell.angle_gamma   90.00
#
_symmetry.space_group_name_H-M   'P 1'
#
loop_
_entity.id
_entity.type
_entity.pdbx_description
1 polymer ?
#
loop_
_entity_poly.entity_id
_entity_poly.type
_entity_poly.pdbx_seq_one_letter_code
_entity_poly.pdbx_strand_id
1 'polypeptide(L)'
;MKNIAIKKIIKRFIIYIPFIICFTILYYSETFKLISSLNGLTQLILFISVVCFPAYLTKRMSYVDIGWPWGLVCIGVIVLINGDGYWVRKYIISGMYIFAGLRMGIGALVLLKKGHLNKELSRYEFQRKRWKKSGYSNDDISLQYEIMIQCFANVTFLALPAIIQSYNPQKFISTLELLGYILWVIFFIIEHLSDIQKQKFLNKSFLEGKKKQVCNVGLWKYTRHPNYFAEWMVWNSLIISSLPSLLHFYSIESKLIWVGMLVSLIYISRIMYNTLVYYTGAVPSEYSSLKKRPNYKNVQKNTNMFFPGFPKSNNPDT
;
A
#
# COMPACT_ATOMS: atom_id res chain seq x y z
N MET A 1 17.01 0.11 -33.02
CA MET A 1 17.12 -0.48 -31.65
C MET A 1 17.40 0.55 -30.56
N LYS A 2 18.37 1.46 -30.70
CA LYS A 2 18.72 2.50 -29.70
C LYS A 2 17.53 3.38 -29.25
N ASN A 3 16.69 3.83 -30.20
CA ASN A 3 15.49 4.63 -29.89
C ASN A 3 14.43 3.89 -29.03
N ILE A 4 14.35 2.56 -29.12
CA ILE A 4 13.39 1.76 -28.35
C ILE A 4 13.87 1.59 -26.90
N ALA A 5 15.17 1.38 -26.70
CA ALA A 5 15.77 1.29 -25.37
C ALA A 5 15.63 2.62 -24.60
N ILE A 6 15.91 3.75 -25.27
CA ILE A 6 15.74 5.09 -24.70
C ILE A 6 14.28 5.34 -24.30
N LYS A 7 13.31 5.04 -25.17
CA LYS A 7 11.87 5.16 -24.85
C LYS A 7 11.46 4.34 -23.62
N LYS A 8 12.02 3.13 -23.45
CA LYS A 8 11.76 2.26 -22.29
C LYS A 8 12.33 2.83 -20.99
N ILE A 9 13.54 3.40 -21.04
CA ILE A 9 14.17 4.07 -19.89
C ILE A 9 13.35 5.30 -19.49
N ILE A 10 13.00 6.16 -20.46
CA ILE A 10 12.17 7.34 -20.23
C ILE A 10 10.84 6.95 -19.59
N LYS A 11 10.17 5.90 -20.09
CA LYS A 11 8.90 5.42 -19.53
C LYS A 11 9.01 5.00 -18.05
N ARG A 12 10.12 4.35 -17.67
CA ARG A 12 10.40 4.00 -16.27
C ARG A 12 10.70 5.23 -15.43
N PHE A 13 11.48 6.16 -15.96
CA PHE A 13 11.82 7.40 -15.28
C PHE A 13 10.57 8.25 -14.97
N ILE A 14 9.63 8.36 -15.93
CA ILE A 14 8.37 9.10 -15.75
C ILE A 14 7.57 8.61 -14.54
N ILE A 15 7.61 7.29 -14.26
CA ILE A 15 6.89 6.72 -13.11
C ILE A 15 7.49 7.19 -11.77
N TYR A 16 8.78 7.55 -11.74
CA TYR A 16 9.42 8.09 -10.54
C TYR A 16 9.15 9.58 -10.30
N ILE A 17 8.74 10.34 -11.33
CA ILE A 17 8.56 11.79 -11.25
C ILE A 17 7.65 12.21 -10.08
N PRO A 18 6.47 11.60 -9.84
CA PRO A 18 5.62 11.99 -8.72
C PRO A 18 6.31 11.84 -7.36
N PHE A 19 7.10 10.77 -7.17
CA PHE A 19 7.84 10.56 -5.93
C PHE A 19 8.96 11.60 -5.77
N ILE A 20 9.71 11.89 -6.85
CA ILE A 20 10.77 12.92 -6.83
C ILE A 20 10.17 14.28 -6.47
N ILE A 21 9.04 14.65 -7.10
CA ILE A 21 8.34 15.91 -6.81
C ILE A 21 7.90 15.96 -5.34
N CYS A 22 7.25 14.90 -4.84
CA CYS A 22 6.77 14.86 -3.45
C CYS A 22 7.93 14.96 -2.44
N PHE A 23 9.03 14.22 -2.66
CA PHE A 23 10.22 14.33 -1.82
C PHE A 23 10.83 15.73 -1.87
N THR A 24 10.89 16.33 -3.06
CA THR A 24 11.44 17.68 -3.25
C THR A 24 10.62 18.72 -2.49
N ILE A 25 9.29 18.65 -2.56
CA ILE A 25 8.38 19.52 -1.79
C ILE A 25 8.68 19.42 -0.29
N LEU A 26 8.82 18.20 0.23
CA LEU A 26 9.11 17.96 1.65
C LEU A 26 10.53 18.36 2.07
N TYR A 27 11.50 18.18 1.17
CA TYR A 27 12.91 18.53 1.43
C TYR A 27 13.15 20.05 1.47
N TYR A 28 12.39 20.81 0.69
CA TYR A 28 12.48 22.28 0.67
C TYR A 28 11.55 22.96 1.69
N SER A 29 10.75 22.21 2.44
CA SER A 29 9.97 22.73 3.58
C SER A 29 10.89 23.02 4.76
N GLU A 30 10.70 24.18 5.40
CA GLU A 30 11.45 24.55 6.60
C GLU A 30 11.07 23.62 7.77
N THR A 31 9.83 23.17 7.84
CA THR A 31 9.32 22.27 8.89
C THR A 31 9.75 20.82 8.67
N PHE A 32 9.65 20.31 7.44
CA PHE A 32 9.67 18.86 7.17
C PHE A 32 10.99 18.33 6.62
N LYS A 33 11.96 19.20 6.30
CA LYS A 33 13.23 18.80 5.67
C LYS A 33 13.94 17.69 6.43
N LEU A 34 14.19 17.89 7.72
CA LEU A 34 14.98 16.95 8.53
C LEU A 34 14.29 15.58 8.60
N ILE A 35 13.02 15.54 9.00
CA ILE A 35 12.29 14.27 9.14
C ILE A 35 12.13 13.54 7.81
N SER A 36 11.94 14.28 6.71
CA SER A 36 11.80 13.69 5.38
C SER A 36 13.12 13.10 4.88
N SER A 37 14.25 13.77 5.14
CA SER A 37 15.58 13.22 4.88
C SER A 37 15.88 11.98 5.72
N LEU A 38 15.54 12.01 7.02
CA LEU A 38 15.73 10.87 7.93
C LEU A 38 14.88 9.65 7.49
N ASN A 39 13.60 9.87 7.16
CA ASN A 39 12.77 8.81 6.59
C ASN A 39 13.33 8.32 5.26
N GLY A 40 13.72 9.22 4.37
CA GLY A 40 14.34 8.89 3.08
C GLY A 40 15.52 7.94 3.21
N LEU A 41 16.48 8.28 4.07
CA LEU A 41 17.65 7.45 4.35
C LEU A 41 17.25 6.10 4.98
N THR A 42 16.34 6.12 5.96
CA THR A 42 15.89 4.90 6.65
C THR A 42 15.23 3.92 5.68
N GLN A 43 14.34 4.40 4.81
CA GLN A 43 13.68 3.55 3.81
C GLN A 43 14.68 3.01 2.79
N LEU A 44 15.65 3.82 2.34
CA LEU A 44 16.70 3.36 1.44
C LEU A 44 17.54 2.24 2.08
N ILE A 45 17.98 2.42 3.33
CA ILE A 45 18.74 1.39 4.06
C ILE A 45 17.90 0.11 4.19
N LEU A 46 16.64 0.24 4.62
CA LEU A 46 15.73 -0.89 4.79
C LEU A 46 15.50 -1.64 3.47
N PHE A 47 15.11 -0.95 2.40
CA PHE A 47 14.81 -1.60 1.13
C PHE A 47 16.05 -2.15 0.47
N ILE A 48 17.19 -1.48 0.51
CA ILE A 48 18.42 -1.98 -0.09
C ILE A 48 18.86 -3.28 0.60
N SER A 49 18.91 -3.28 1.94
CA SER A 49 19.40 -4.41 2.72
C SER A 49 18.43 -5.59 2.81
N VAL A 50 17.14 -5.33 3.05
CA VAL A 50 16.12 -6.37 3.30
C VAL A 50 15.42 -6.82 2.03
N VAL A 51 15.42 -6.00 0.98
CA VAL A 51 14.64 -6.29 -0.24
C VAL A 51 15.51 -6.38 -1.48
N CYS A 52 16.18 -5.31 -1.90
CA CYS A 52 16.94 -5.25 -3.15
C CYS A 52 18.03 -6.32 -3.20
N PHE A 53 18.86 -6.41 -2.15
CA PHE A 53 19.97 -7.36 -2.09
C PHE A 53 19.48 -8.83 -2.06
N PRO A 54 18.56 -9.24 -1.15
CA PRO A 54 18.01 -10.59 -1.18
C PRO A 54 17.27 -10.94 -2.48
N ALA A 55 16.54 -9.98 -3.06
CA ALA A 55 15.81 -10.19 -4.29
C ALA A 55 16.74 -10.31 -5.51
N TYR A 56 17.88 -9.61 -5.51
CA TYR A 56 18.90 -9.76 -6.55
C TYR A 56 19.55 -11.15 -6.52
N LEU A 57 19.89 -11.66 -5.33
CA LEU A 57 20.49 -12.98 -5.15
C LEU A 57 19.52 -14.11 -5.47
N THR A 58 18.30 -14.01 -4.93
CA THR A 58 17.34 -15.11 -4.97
C THR A 58 16.38 -15.03 -6.16
N LYS A 59 16.42 -13.92 -6.90
CA LYS A 59 15.51 -13.61 -8.01
C LYS A 59 14.04 -13.59 -7.60
N ARG A 60 13.74 -13.35 -6.32
CA ARG A 60 12.36 -13.31 -5.78
C ARG A 60 12.02 -11.91 -5.30
N MET A 61 10.96 -11.33 -5.84
CA MET A 61 10.46 -10.02 -5.42
C MET A 61 9.67 -10.09 -4.10
N SER A 62 9.29 -11.29 -3.64
CA SER A 62 8.48 -11.51 -2.44
C SER A 62 9.04 -10.92 -1.13
N TYR A 63 10.33 -10.56 -1.07
CA TYR A 63 10.92 -9.81 0.07
C TYR A 63 10.30 -8.42 0.27
N VAL A 64 9.68 -7.86 -0.78
CA VAL A 64 8.94 -6.60 -0.70
C VAL A 64 7.83 -6.65 0.35
N ASP A 65 7.19 -7.82 0.53
CA ASP A 65 6.17 -8.03 1.56
C ASP A 65 6.69 -7.87 2.98
N ILE A 66 8.02 -7.93 3.16
CA ILE A 66 8.69 -7.66 4.43
C ILE A 66 9.06 -6.18 4.48
N GLY A 67 9.78 -5.67 3.49
CA GLY A 67 10.29 -4.30 3.51
C GLY A 67 9.18 -3.23 3.55
N TRP A 68 8.10 -3.41 2.80
CA TRP A 68 7.02 -2.43 2.74
C TRP A 68 6.33 -2.19 4.11
N PRO A 69 5.80 -3.21 4.81
CA PRO A 69 5.16 -2.99 6.11
C PRO A 69 6.15 -2.63 7.22
N TRP A 70 7.38 -3.15 7.21
CA TRP A 70 8.41 -2.69 8.14
C TRP A 70 8.80 -1.23 7.89
N GLY A 71 8.70 -0.74 6.65
CA GLY A 71 8.84 0.66 6.34
C GLY A 71 7.76 1.54 6.99
N LEU A 72 6.52 1.06 7.13
CA LEU A 72 5.48 1.75 7.90
C LEU A 72 5.81 1.81 9.40
N VAL A 73 6.38 0.73 9.95
CA VAL A 73 6.88 0.73 11.34
C VAL A 73 7.97 1.78 11.50
N CYS A 74 8.94 1.84 10.58
CA CYS A 74 9.99 2.86 10.59
C CYS A 74 9.41 4.27 10.53
N ILE A 75 8.44 4.55 9.64
CA ILE A 75 7.76 5.85 9.58
C ILE A 75 7.16 6.20 10.94
N GLY A 76 6.38 5.30 11.53
CA GLY A 76 5.73 5.50 12.82
C GLY A 76 6.72 5.75 13.97
N VAL A 77 7.85 5.03 14.01
CA VAL A 77 8.91 5.23 15.01
C VAL A 77 9.62 6.57 14.79
N ILE A 78 9.93 6.93 13.54
CA ILE A 78 10.60 8.20 13.22
C ILE A 78 9.75 9.39 13.66
N VAL A 79 8.45 9.39 13.33
CA VAL A 79 7.56 10.50 13.73
C VAL A 79 7.31 10.53 15.23
N LEU A 80 7.33 9.37 15.91
CA LEU A 80 7.18 9.30 17.37
C LEU A 80 8.35 10.00 18.08
N ILE A 81 9.57 9.73 17.62
CA ILE A 81 10.81 10.23 18.22
C ILE A 81 11.05 11.69 17.85
N ASN A 82 10.89 12.06 16.57
CA ASN A 82 11.33 13.35 16.04
C ASN A 82 10.21 14.37 15.84
N GLY A 83 8.93 13.98 15.95
CA GLY A 83 7.82 14.91 15.78
C GLY A 83 7.74 15.93 16.93
N ASP A 84 7.67 17.21 16.59
CA ASP A 84 7.64 18.33 17.55
C ASP A 84 6.23 18.91 17.80
N GLY A 85 5.20 18.27 17.25
CA GLY A 85 3.81 18.68 17.40
C GLY A 85 3.18 18.26 18.73
N TYR A 86 1.86 18.47 18.83
CA TYR A 86 1.08 18.09 20.00
C TYR A 86 1.17 16.58 20.27
N TRP A 87 1.60 16.23 21.49
CA TRP A 87 1.97 14.86 21.86
C TRP A 87 0.84 13.84 21.63
N VAL A 88 -0.42 14.18 21.89
CA VAL A 88 -1.56 13.28 21.66
C VAL A 88 -1.69 12.90 20.19
N ARG A 89 -1.67 13.91 19.30
CA ARG A 89 -1.74 13.71 17.85
C ARG A 89 -0.56 12.87 17.37
N LYS A 90 0.65 13.22 17.83
CA LYS A 90 1.87 12.47 17.52
C LYS A 90 1.76 11.00 17.92
N TYR A 91 1.28 10.70 19.13
CA TYR A 91 1.16 9.32 19.61
C TYR A 91 0.09 8.52 18.85
N ILE A 92 -1.05 9.14 18.54
CA ILE A 92 -2.10 8.50 17.75
C ILE A 92 -1.58 8.12 16.37
N ILE A 93 -1.02 9.07 15.62
CA ILE A 93 -0.58 8.81 14.25
C ILE A 93 0.61 7.84 14.20
N SER A 94 1.54 7.94 15.14
CA SER A 94 2.65 6.98 15.28
C SER A 94 2.14 5.58 15.56
N GLY A 95 1.20 5.45 16.52
CA GLY A 95 0.61 4.18 16.91
C GLY A 95 -0.13 3.51 15.75
N MET A 96 -0.89 4.27 14.96
CA MET A 96 -1.58 3.75 13.77
C MET A 96 -0.61 3.13 12.77
N TYR A 97 0.50 3.83 12.46
CA TYR A 97 1.53 3.34 11.54
C TYR A 97 2.28 2.12 12.08
N ILE A 98 2.71 2.17 13.33
CA ILE A 98 3.42 1.06 14.01
C ILE A 98 2.52 -0.17 14.06
N PHE A 99 1.25 -0.02 14.46
CA PHE A 99 0.32 -1.14 14.59
C PHE A 99 0.01 -1.79 13.23
N ALA A 100 -0.29 -0.99 12.20
CA ALA A 100 -0.54 -1.51 10.86
C ALA A 100 0.71 -2.19 10.27
N GLY A 101 1.86 -1.54 10.38
CA GLY A 101 3.13 -2.08 9.91
C GLY A 101 3.53 -3.37 10.62
N LEU A 102 3.45 -3.43 11.95
CA LEU A 102 3.80 -4.62 12.73
C LEU A 102 2.89 -5.81 12.40
N ARG A 103 1.57 -5.60 12.29
CA ARG A 103 0.63 -6.67 11.95
C ARG A 103 1.03 -7.36 10.64
N MET A 104 1.28 -6.57 9.59
CA MET A 104 1.64 -7.09 8.27
C MET A 104 3.08 -7.62 8.24
N GLY A 105 4.02 -6.89 8.85
CA GLY A 105 5.44 -7.23 8.89
C GLY A 105 5.72 -8.53 9.65
N ILE A 106 5.10 -8.73 10.82
CA ILE A 106 5.18 -9.99 11.56
C ILE A 106 4.57 -11.12 10.74
N GLY A 107 3.42 -10.89 10.10
CA GLY A 107 2.81 -11.86 9.19
C GLY A 107 3.75 -12.29 8.05
N ALA A 108 4.45 -11.34 7.43
CA ALA A 108 5.43 -11.60 6.38
C ALA A 108 6.64 -12.39 6.90
N LEU A 109 7.15 -12.08 8.09
CA LEU A 109 8.24 -12.85 8.72
C LEU A 109 7.80 -14.28 9.08
N VAL A 110 6.56 -14.48 9.52
CA VAL A 110 6.00 -15.82 9.74
C VAL A 110 5.91 -16.59 8.42
N LEU A 111 5.49 -15.95 7.33
CA LEU A 111 5.47 -16.57 5.99
C LEU A 111 6.87 -16.93 5.50
N LEU A 112 7.87 -16.07 5.75
CA LEU A 112 9.27 -16.33 5.45
C LEU A 112 9.77 -17.57 6.22
N LYS A 113 9.57 -17.60 7.55
CA LYS A 113 10.01 -18.70 8.43
C LYS A 113 9.38 -20.04 8.04
N LYS A 114 8.12 -20.03 7.61
CA LYS A 114 7.40 -21.22 7.12
C LYS A 114 7.81 -21.65 5.70
N GLY A 115 8.75 -20.94 5.06
CA GLY A 115 9.20 -21.23 3.70
C GLY A 115 8.19 -20.88 2.60
N HIS A 116 7.11 -20.15 2.90
CA HIS A 116 6.15 -19.74 1.89
C HIS A 116 6.74 -18.74 0.89
N LEU A 117 7.74 -17.95 1.31
CA LEU A 117 8.49 -17.05 0.44
C LEU A 117 9.67 -17.74 -0.26
N ASN A 118 9.80 -19.06 -0.11
CA ASN A 118 10.82 -19.80 -0.85
C ASN A 118 10.50 -19.88 -2.35
N LYS A 119 9.23 -19.68 -2.71
CA LYS A 119 8.75 -19.54 -4.08
C LYS A 119 8.20 -18.13 -4.28
N GLU A 120 8.25 -17.65 -5.51
CA GLU A 120 7.70 -16.33 -5.85
C GLU A 120 6.18 -16.33 -5.69
N LEU A 121 5.62 -15.28 -5.08
CA LEU A 121 4.18 -15.13 -4.96
C LEU A 121 3.54 -14.90 -6.34
N SER A 122 2.32 -15.41 -6.53
CA SER A 122 1.64 -15.43 -7.83
C SER A 122 1.43 -14.04 -8.46
N ARG A 123 1.35 -12.99 -7.64
CA ARG A 123 1.27 -11.61 -8.14
C ARG A 123 2.58 -11.14 -8.77
N TYR A 124 3.73 -11.55 -8.25
CA TYR A 124 5.03 -11.19 -8.83
C TYR A 124 5.36 -12.03 -10.06
N GLU A 125 4.87 -13.28 -10.13
CA GLU A 125 4.87 -14.05 -11.38
C GLU A 125 4.04 -13.35 -12.48
N PHE A 126 2.92 -12.71 -12.09
CA PHE A 126 2.11 -11.91 -13.02
C PHE A 126 2.87 -10.66 -13.48
N GLN A 127 3.61 -9.98 -12.61
CA GLN A 127 4.43 -8.82 -12.98
C GLN A 127 5.50 -9.17 -14.02
N ARG A 128 6.19 -10.30 -13.87
CA ARG A 128 7.15 -10.79 -14.90
C ARG A 128 6.53 -10.94 -16.28
N LYS A 129 5.28 -11.41 -16.35
CA LYS A 129 4.54 -11.51 -17.62
C LYS A 129 4.23 -10.14 -18.21
N ARG A 130 3.92 -9.14 -17.38
CA ARG A 130 3.71 -7.76 -17.84
C ARG A 130 4.99 -7.14 -18.37
N TRP A 131 6.12 -7.39 -17.72
CA TRP A 131 7.42 -6.91 -18.18
C TRP A 131 7.74 -7.46 -19.56
N LYS A 132 7.62 -8.78 -19.74
CA LYS A 132 7.80 -9.47 -21.03
C LYS A 132 6.85 -8.93 -22.10
N LYS A 133 5.55 -8.80 -21.78
CA LYS A 133 4.55 -8.22 -22.70
C LYS A 133 4.86 -6.77 -23.09
N SER A 134 5.48 -6.01 -22.18
CA SER A 134 5.92 -4.62 -22.42
C SER A 134 7.30 -4.54 -23.10
N GLY A 135 7.87 -5.70 -23.48
CA GLY A 135 9.15 -5.81 -24.14
C GLY A 135 10.38 -5.58 -23.24
N TYR A 136 10.24 -5.61 -21.91
CA TYR A 136 11.40 -5.59 -21.02
C TYR A 136 11.99 -7.00 -20.95
N SER A 137 13.25 -7.14 -21.36
CA SER A 137 13.95 -8.43 -21.46
C SER A 137 14.80 -8.76 -20.24
N ASN A 138 15.24 -7.75 -19.46
CA ASN A 138 16.03 -7.95 -18.27
C ASN A 138 15.13 -7.96 -17.02
N ASP A 139 14.90 -9.16 -16.49
CA ASP A 139 14.07 -9.38 -15.30
C ASP A 139 14.68 -8.77 -14.04
N ASP A 140 16.02 -8.76 -13.91
CA ASP A 140 16.71 -8.21 -12.72
C ASP A 140 16.51 -6.70 -12.60
N ILE A 141 16.72 -5.96 -13.70
CA ILE A 141 16.49 -4.50 -13.71
C ILE A 141 15.01 -4.21 -13.48
N SER A 142 14.11 -5.03 -14.02
CA SER A 142 12.65 -4.86 -13.82
C SER A 142 12.26 -5.08 -12.37
N LEU A 143 12.80 -6.12 -11.74
CA LEU A 143 12.59 -6.44 -10.34
C LEU A 143 13.10 -5.32 -9.43
N GLN A 144 14.33 -4.85 -9.61
CA GLN A 144 14.89 -3.76 -8.79
C GLN A 144 14.11 -2.46 -8.98
N TYR A 145 13.70 -2.18 -10.22
CA TYR A 145 12.85 -1.04 -10.52
C TYR A 145 11.51 -1.09 -9.76
N GLU A 146 10.80 -2.22 -9.76
CA GLU A 146 9.51 -2.29 -9.05
C GLU A 146 9.67 -2.27 -7.52
N ILE A 147 10.76 -2.82 -7.00
CA ILE A 147 11.10 -2.73 -5.57
C ILE A 147 11.29 -1.26 -5.18
N MET A 148 12.04 -0.50 -5.98
CA MET A 148 12.34 0.90 -5.69
C MET A 148 11.11 1.81 -5.77
N ILE A 149 10.12 1.49 -6.60
CA ILE A 149 8.82 2.20 -6.56
C ILE A 149 8.18 2.11 -5.17
N GLN A 150 8.23 0.92 -4.54
CA GLN A 150 7.65 0.72 -3.21
C GLN A 150 8.48 1.36 -2.11
N CYS A 151 9.82 1.36 -2.25
CA CYS A 151 10.71 2.15 -1.40
C CYS A 151 10.31 3.62 -1.46
N PHE A 152 10.21 4.21 -2.65
CA PHE A 152 9.91 5.62 -2.80
C PHE A 152 8.49 5.98 -2.37
N ALA A 153 7.53 5.06 -2.45
CA ALA A 153 6.21 5.26 -1.85
C ALA A 153 6.31 5.46 -0.33
N ASN A 154 7.12 4.64 0.37
CA ASN A 154 7.39 4.80 1.80
C ASN A 154 8.24 6.04 2.13
N VAL A 155 9.16 6.43 1.24
CA VAL A 155 9.93 7.68 1.40
C VAL A 155 9.02 8.91 1.39
N THR A 156 7.97 8.90 0.55
CA THR A 156 7.18 10.10 0.23
C THR A 156 5.71 9.98 0.65
N PHE A 157 4.83 9.59 -0.27
CA PHE A 157 3.39 9.67 -0.15
C PHE A 157 2.85 8.93 1.08
N LEU A 158 3.41 7.77 1.40
CA LEU A 158 2.95 6.97 2.53
C LEU A 158 3.45 7.53 3.87
N ALA A 159 4.54 8.30 3.89
CA ALA A 159 5.02 8.98 5.09
C ALA A 159 4.34 10.34 5.32
N LEU A 160 3.84 10.98 4.25
CA LEU A 160 3.30 12.33 4.29
C LEU A 160 2.24 12.54 5.39
N PRO A 161 1.18 11.70 5.53
CA PRO A 161 0.19 11.87 6.60
C PRO A 161 0.79 11.86 8.01
N ALA A 162 1.73 10.94 8.26
CA ALA A 162 2.40 10.82 9.54
C ALA A 162 3.26 12.05 9.85
N ILE A 163 4.04 12.50 8.87
CA ILE A 163 4.92 13.66 9.00
C ILE A 163 4.11 14.91 9.34
N ILE A 164 3.12 15.28 8.52
CA ILE A 164 2.39 16.55 8.72
C ILE A 164 1.58 16.56 10.02
N GLN A 165 1.01 15.43 10.44
CA GLN A 165 0.31 15.36 11.71
C GLN A 165 1.27 15.42 12.90
N SER A 166 2.44 14.77 12.82
CA SER A 166 3.38 14.72 13.94
C SER A 166 4.02 16.07 14.30
N TYR A 167 3.97 17.06 13.41
CA TYR A 167 4.51 18.41 13.62
C TYR A 167 3.45 19.47 13.90
N ASN A 168 2.15 19.16 13.83
CA ASN A 168 1.12 20.15 14.15
C ASN A 168 1.10 20.43 15.67
N PRO A 169 1.42 21.65 16.13
CA PRO A 169 1.52 22.01 17.55
C PRO A 169 0.16 22.33 18.21
N GLN A 170 -0.94 22.39 17.45
CA GLN A 170 -2.26 22.74 17.99
C GLN A 170 -2.68 21.74 19.07
N LYS A 171 -2.90 22.24 20.30
CA LYS A 171 -3.19 21.45 21.53
C LYS A 171 -4.62 20.91 21.64
N PHE A 172 -5.31 20.77 20.51
CA PHE A 172 -6.64 20.18 20.40
C PHE A 172 -6.66 19.23 19.20
N ILE A 173 -7.57 18.26 19.22
CA ILE A 173 -7.84 17.37 18.08
C ILE A 173 -9.09 17.88 17.37
N SER A 174 -8.99 18.23 16.10
CA SER A 174 -10.14 18.66 15.30
C SER A 174 -11.18 17.55 15.19
N THR A 175 -12.45 17.90 15.04
CA THR A 175 -13.53 16.93 14.76
C THR A 175 -13.26 16.14 13.48
N LEU A 176 -12.63 16.78 12.48
CA LEU A 176 -12.24 16.13 11.22
C LEU A 176 -11.07 15.16 11.40
N GLU A 177 -10.11 15.50 12.28
CA GLU A 177 -9.04 14.57 12.69
C GLU A 177 -9.64 13.32 13.34
N LEU A 178 -10.52 13.52 14.32
CA LEU A 178 -11.19 12.44 15.05
C LEU A 178 -12.00 11.53 14.12
N LEU A 179 -12.75 12.11 13.17
CA LEU A 179 -13.47 11.35 12.16
C LEU A 179 -12.51 10.46 11.34
N GLY A 180 -11.39 11.01 10.89
CA GLY A 180 -10.37 10.25 10.16
C GLY A 180 -9.78 9.10 10.99
N TYR A 181 -9.49 9.32 12.27
CA TYR A 181 -9.00 8.25 13.16
C TYR A 181 -10.02 7.14 13.38
N ILE A 182 -11.30 7.50 13.60
CA ILE A 182 -12.39 6.53 13.77
C ILE A 182 -12.57 5.70 12.48
N LEU A 183 -12.62 6.36 11.32
CA LEU A 183 -12.74 5.67 10.03
C LEU A 183 -11.56 4.73 9.79
N TRP A 184 -10.34 5.14 10.16
CA TRP A 184 -9.16 4.29 10.05
C TRP A 184 -9.32 3.01 10.88
N VAL A 185 -9.75 3.11 12.14
CA VAL A 185 -9.98 1.94 13.01
C VAL A 185 -11.04 1.01 12.41
N ILE A 186 -12.16 1.57 11.94
CA ILE A 186 -13.25 0.80 11.31
C ILE A 186 -12.71 0.03 10.10
N PHE A 187 -12.04 0.70 9.18
CA PHE A 187 -11.55 0.05 7.95
C PHE A 187 -10.40 -0.91 8.22
N PHE A 188 -9.55 -0.64 9.21
CA PHE A 188 -8.54 -1.59 9.65
C PHE A 188 -9.17 -2.88 10.18
N ILE A 189 -10.25 -2.77 10.97
CA ILE A 189 -11.00 -3.94 11.46
C ILE A 189 -11.65 -4.68 10.29
N ILE A 190 -12.28 -3.98 9.33
CA ILE A 190 -12.89 -4.59 8.15
C ILE A 190 -11.84 -5.36 7.32
N GLU A 191 -10.65 -4.79 7.14
CA GLU A 191 -9.54 -5.45 6.46
C GLU A 191 -9.16 -6.75 7.18
N HIS A 192 -8.94 -6.67 8.49
CA HIS A 192 -8.54 -7.82 9.30
C HIS A 192 -9.61 -8.92 9.32
N LEU A 193 -10.89 -8.55 9.47
CA LEU A 193 -12.01 -9.48 9.43
C LEU A 193 -12.13 -10.14 8.06
N SER A 194 -11.90 -9.39 6.98
CA SER A 194 -11.91 -9.93 5.61
C SER A 194 -10.86 -11.03 5.43
N ASP A 195 -9.65 -10.81 5.93
CA ASP A 195 -8.57 -11.80 5.88
C ASP A 195 -8.88 -13.03 6.72
N ILE A 196 -9.38 -12.85 7.95
CA ILE A 196 -9.81 -13.97 8.82
C ILE A 196 -10.92 -14.79 8.16
N GLN A 197 -11.93 -14.14 7.59
CA GLN A 197 -13.03 -14.81 6.89
C GLN A 197 -12.49 -15.70 5.76
N LYS A 198 -11.55 -15.19 4.96
CA LYS A 198 -10.92 -15.94 3.87
C LYS A 198 -10.09 -17.11 4.39
N GLN A 199 -9.29 -16.91 5.43
CA GLN A 199 -8.48 -17.98 6.03
C GLN A 199 -9.36 -19.09 6.62
N LYS A 200 -10.38 -18.74 7.41
CA LYS A 200 -11.36 -19.69 7.96
C LYS A 200 -12.07 -20.47 6.85
N PHE A 201 -12.48 -19.80 5.78
CA PHE A 201 -13.10 -20.46 4.63
C PHE A 201 -12.17 -21.46 3.95
N LEU A 202 -10.91 -21.09 3.70
CA LEU A 202 -9.92 -21.96 3.07
C LEU A 202 -9.60 -23.18 3.95
N ASN A 203 -9.44 -22.99 5.25
CA ASN A 203 -9.19 -24.08 6.20
C ASN A 203 -10.38 -25.04 6.26
N LYS A 204 -11.61 -24.52 6.34
CA LYS A 204 -12.83 -25.35 6.31
C LYS A 204 -12.94 -26.14 5.00
N SER A 205 -12.70 -25.49 3.86
CA SER A 205 -12.72 -26.16 2.55
C SER A 205 -11.67 -27.27 2.45
N PHE A 206 -10.48 -27.06 3.03
CA PHE A 206 -9.42 -28.06 3.08
C PHE A 206 -9.82 -29.28 3.92
N LEU A 207 -10.35 -29.06 5.13
CA LEU A 207 -10.80 -30.13 6.03
C LEU A 207 -11.95 -30.96 5.42
N GLU A 208 -12.84 -30.31 4.67
CA GLU A 208 -13.96 -30.98 3.97
C GLU A 208 -13.54 -31.63 2.64
N GLY A 209 -12.24 -31.66 2.29
CA GLY A 209 -11.76 -32.22 1.03
C GLY A 209 -12.16 -31.43 -0.24
N LYS A 210 -12.79 -30.25 -0.07
CA LYS A 210 -13.26 -29.40 -1.17
C LYS A 210 -12.10 -28.59 -1.75
N LYS A 211 -11.56 -29.05 -2.88
CA LYS A 211 -10.49 -28.36 -3.60
C LYS A 211 -11.03 -27.20 -4.44
N LYS A 212 -10.17 -26.21 -4.72
CA LYS A 212 -10.40 -25.11 -5.68
C LYS A 212 -11.64 -24.23 -5.41
N GLN A 213 -12.06 -24.12 -4.15
CA GLN A 213 -13.21 -23.31 -3.74
C GLN A 213 -12.93 -21.80 -3.80
N VAL A 214 -13.98 -21.01 -4.00
CA VAL A 214 -13.96 -19.54 -4.02
C VAL A 214 -14.63 -19.02 -2.74
N CYS A 215 -13.93 -18.17 -2.00
CA CYS A 215 -14.49 -17.54 -0.80
C CYS A 215 -15.65 -16.62 -1.18
N ASN A 216 -16.84 -16.89 -0.66
CA ASN A 216 -18.06 -16.11 -0.89
C ASN A 216 -18.88 -15.98 0.41
N VAL A 217 -18.19 -15.75 1.53
CA VAL A 217 -18.78 -15.64 2.88
C VAL A 217 -18.54 -14.27 3.47
N GLY A 218 -19.47 -13.78 4.30
CA GLY A 218 -19.35 -12.49 4.96
C GLY A 218 -19.14 -11.33 3.99
N LEU A 219 -18.08 -10.56 4.20
CA LEU A 219 -17.74 -9.38 3.41
C LEU A 219 -17.43 -9.73 1.94
N TRP A 220 -16.95 -10.95 1.68
CA TRP A 220 -16.64 -11.45 0.34
C TRP A 220 -17.88 -11.64 -0.56
N LYS A 221 -19.10 -11.55 0.01
CA LYS A 221 -20.35 -11.55 -0.78
C LYS A 221 -20.59 -10.22 -1.49
N TYR A 222 -20.13 -9.11 -0.90
CA TYR A 222 -20.43 -7.75 -1.39
C TYR A 222 -19.34 -7.20 -2.31
N THR A 223 -18.12 -7.70 -2.17
CA THR A 223 -17.00 -7.39 -3.06
C THR A 223 -16.05 -8.56 -3.10
N ARG A 224 -15.38 -8.77 -4.24
CA ARG A 224 -14.43 -9.86 -4.43
C ARG A 224 -13.09 -9.61 -3.74
N HIS A 225 -12.83 -8.37 -3.29
CA HIS A 225 -11.61 -8.00 -2.57
C HIS A 225 -11.93 -7.00 -1.43
N PRO A 226 -12.68 -7.41 -0.40
CA PRO A 226 -13.07 -6.52 0.70
C PRO A 226 -11.87 -6.02 1.50
N ASN A 227 -10.82 -6.83 1.63
CA ASN A 227 -9.57 -6.44 2.27
C ASN A 227 -8.86 -5.32 1.50
N TYR A 228 -8.75 -5.41 0.16
CA TYR A 228 -8.13 -4.35 -0.65
C TYR A 228 -8.94 -3.04 -0.64
N PHE A 229 -10.27 -3.14 -0.63
CA PHE A 229 -11.11 -1.94 -0.46
C PHE A 229 -10.90 -1.29 0.91
N ALA A 230 -10.88 -2.09 1.97
CA ALA A 230 -10.67 -1.63 3.33
C ALA A 230 -9.28 -0.99 3.50
N GLU A 231 -8.22 -1.59 2.95
CA GLU A 231 -6.88 -1.02 2.94
C GLU A 231 -6.85 0.33 2.20
N TRP A 232 -7.53 0.46 1.06
CA TRP A 232 -7.66 1.75 0.38
C TRP A 232 -8.37 2.78 1.26
N MET A 233 -9.43 2.39 1.96
CA MET A 233 -10.15 3.29 2.87
C MET A 233 -9.35 3.65 4.13
N VAL A 234 -8.46 2.78 4.61
CA VAL A 234 -7.47 3.10 5.65
C VAL A 234 -6.62 4.30 5.23
N TRP A 235 -6.10 4.32 4.00
CA TRP A 235 -5.33 5.45 3.50
C TRP A 235 -6.17 6.70 3.28
N ASN A 236 -7.41 6.58 2.79
CA ASN A 236 -8.32 7.73 2.70
C ASN A 236 -8.66 8.31 4.08
N SER A 237 -8.73 7.48 5.12
CA SER A 237 -8.93 7.92 6.50
C SER A 237 -7.72 8.72 7.01
N LEU A 238 -6.50 8.30 6.66
CA LEU A 238 -5.27 9.07 6.95
C LEU A 238 -5.26 10.42 6.22
N ILE A 239 -5.72 10.48 4.97
CA ILE A 239 -5.88 11.74 4.22
C ILE A 239 -6.82 12.68 4.99
N ILE A 240 -8.02 12.20 5.35
CA ILE A 240 -9.03 12.99 6.09
C ILE A 240 -8.45 13.50 7.42
N SER A 241 -7.84 12.63 8.22
CA SER A 241 -7.25 13.03 9.50
C SER A 241 -6.12 14.05 9.36
N SER A 242 -5.45 14.09 8.21
CA SER A 242 -4.34 15.02 7.99
C SER A 242 -4.79 16.43 7.58
N LEU A 243 -6.03 16.61 7.14
CA LEU A 243 -6.51 17.89 6.59
C LEU A 243 -6.37 19.07 7.58
N PRO A 244 -6.70 18.94 8.88
CA PRO A 244 -6.49 20.05 9.81
C PRO A 244 -5.02 20.42 9.99
N SER A 245 -4.11 19.43 9.97
CA SER A 245 -2.67 19.70 10.00
C SER A 245 -2.18 20.36 8.72
N LEU A 246 -2.67 19.91 7.55
CA LEU A 246 -2.39 20.57 6.29
C LEU A 246 -2.84 22.04 6.33
N LEU A 247 -4.06 22.33 6.82
CA LEU A 247 -4.57 23.70 6.94
C LEU A 247 -3.71 24.56 7.88
N HIS A 248 -3.23 24.00 9.00
CA HIS A 248 -2.32 24.71 9.90
C HIS A 248 -1.06 25.20 9.19
N PHE A 249 -0.45 24.35 8.34
CA PHE A 249 0.76 24.72 7.61
C PHE A 249 0.53 25.67 6.43
N TYR A 250 -0.71 26.09 6.15
CA TYR A 250 -1.00 27.06 5.08
C TYR A 250 -0.33 28.42 5.32
N SER A 251 -0.29 28.87 6.57
CA SER A 251 0.31 30.16 6.95
C SER A 251 1.80 30.07 7.31
N ILE A 252 2.37 28.86 7.36
CA ILE A 252 3.75 28.60 7.78
C ILE A 252 4.62 28.31 6.57
N GLU A 253 4.16 27.42 5.70
CA GLU A 253 4.90 27.02 4.51
C GLU A 253 4.62 27.96 3.34
N SER A 254 5.55 28.01 2.39
CA SER A 254 5.31 28.73 1.14
C SER A 254 4.10 28.14 0.40
N LYS A 255 3.35 28.99 -0.32
CA LYS A 255 2.15 28.57 -1.07
C LYS A 255 2.44 27.40 -2.03
N LEU A 256 3.61 27.37 -2.66
CA LEU A 256 4.01 26.29 -3.56
C LEU A 256 4.16 24.95 -2.82
N ILE A 257 4.83 24.96 -1.67
CA ILE A 257 5.04 23.76 -0.84
C ILE A 257 3.69 23.27 -0.31
N TRP A 258 2.85 24.18 0.20
CA TRP A 258 1.53 23.83 0.71
C TRP A 258 0.63 23.18 -0.37
N VAL A 259 0.56 23.79 -1.57
CA VAL A 259 -0.18 23.21 -2.70
C VAL A 259 0.42 21.86 -3.09
N GLY A 260 1.74 21.74 -3.10
CA GLY A 260 2.45 20.49 -3.34
C GLY A 260 2.08 19.39 -2.34
N MET A 261 1.99 19.71 -1.05
CA MET A 261 1.53 18.79 0.00
C MET A 261 0.07 18.39 -0.20
N LEU A 262 -0.83 19.34 -0.50
CA LEU A 262 -2.24 19.06 -0.77
C LEU A 262 -2.40 18.08 -1.95
N VAL A 263 -1.74 18.37 -3.07
CA VAL A 263 -1.76 17.52 -4.28
C VAL A 263 -1.19 16.14 -3.96
N SER A 264 -0.08 16.08 -3.23
CA SER A 264 0.53 14.81 -2.82
C SER A 264 -0.38 13.99 -1.92
N LEU A 265 -1.07 14.65 -0.97
CA LEU A 265 -1.98 14.01 -0.03
C LEU A 265 -3.19 13.39 -0.76
N ILE A 266 -3.81 14.14 -1.68
CA ILE A 266 -4.91 13.61 -2.52
C ILE A 266 -4.40 12.47 -3.43
N TYR A 267 -3.18 12.59 -3.95
CA TYR A 267 -2.58 11.58 -4.82
C TYR A 267 -2.37 10.22 -4.13
N ILE A 268 -2.25 10.18 -2.79
CA ILE A 268 -2.20 8.92 -2.01
C ILE A 268 -3.38 8.01 -2.37
N SER A 269 -4.60 8.54 -2.42
CA SER A 269 -5.79 7.74 -2.73
C SER A 269 -5.69 7.12 -4.13
N ARG A 270 -5.18 7.89 -5.11
CA ARG A 270 -5.00 7.44 -6.49
C ARG A 270 -3.94 6.35 -6.61
N ILE A 271 -2.77 6.51 -5.96
CA ILE A 271 -1.70 5.50 -6.02
C ILE A 271 -2.10 4.23 -5.28
N MET A 272 -2.76 4.33 -4.13
CA MET A 272 -3.20 3.16 -3.37
C MET A 272 -4.26 2.39 -4.14
N TYR A 273 -5.25 3.08 -4.73
CA TYR A 273 -6.23 2.43 -5.62
C TYR A 273 -5.55 1.71 -6.79
N ASN A 274 -4.60 2.38 -7.47
CA ASN A 274 -3.86 1.76 -8.58
C ASN A 274 -3.10 0.51 -8.16
N THR A 275 -2.44 0.57 -7.00
CA THR A 275 -1.67 -0.55 -6.45
C THR A 275 -2.58 -1.72 -6.10
N LEU A 276 -3.64 -1.45 -5.35
CA LEU A 276 -4.58 -2.43 -4.81
C LEU A 276 -5.54 -3.00 -5.85
N VAL A 277 -5.75 -2.32 -6.98
CA VAL A 277 -6.58 -2.83 -8.07
C VAL A 277 -5.75 -3.41 -9.20
N TYR A 278 -4.80 -2.66 -9.75
CA TYR A 278 -4.18 -2.98 -11.04
C TYR A 278 -2.76 -3.50 -10.95
N TYR A 279 -1.99 -3.10 -9.92
CA TYR A 279 -0.57 -3.39 -9.87
C TYR A 279 -0.27 -4.70 -9.12
N THR A 280 -0.58 -4.77 -7.83
CA THR A 280 -0.27 -5.91 -6.96
C THR A 280 -1.51 -6.58 -6.36
N GLY A 281 -2.67 -5.90 -6.36
CA GLY A 281 -3.87 -6.40 -5.73
C GLY A 281 -4.83 -7.17 -6.66
N ALA A 282 -6.04 -6.63 -6.88
CA ALA A 282 -7.19 -7.35 -7.40
C ALA A 282 -6.92 -8.07 -8.74
N VAL A 283 -6.53 -7.34 -9.79
CA VAL A 283 -6.35 -7.89 -11.15
C VAL A 283 -5.32 -9.02 -11.19
N PRO A 284 -4.09 -8.88 -10.64
CA PRO A 284 -3.14 -10.00 -10.53
C PRO A 284 -3.68 -11.20 -9.75
N SER A 285 -4.42 -10.95 -8.66
CA SER A 285 -5.02 -11.98 -7.82
C SER A 285 -6.13 -12.76 -8.55
N GLU A 286 -6.99 -12.06 -9.29
CA GLU A 286 -8.06 -12.67 -10.09
C GLU A 286 -7.51 -13.49 -11.25
N TYR A 287 -6.44 -13.01 -11.91
CA TYR A 287 -5.75 -13.78 -12.96
C TYR A 287 -5.30 -15.16 -12.47
N SER A 288 -4.75 -15.23 -11.26
CA SER A 288 -4.35 -16.49 -10.64
C SER A 288 -5.55 -17.33 -10.22
N SER A 289 -6.61 -16.69 -9.73
CA SER A 289 -7.84 -17.36 -9.29
C SER A 289 -8.59 -18.00 -10.45
N LEU A 290 -8.71 -17.34 -11.59
CA LEU A 290 -9.36 -17.85 -12.81
C LEU A 290 -8.72 -19.14 -13.33
N LYS A 291 -7.40 -19.28 -13.20
CA LYS A 291 -6.68 -20.51 -13.61
C LYS A 291 -6.86 -21.64 -12.62
N LYS A 292 -6.93 -21.33 -11.34
CA LYS A 292 -6.95 -22.31 -10.25
C LYS A 292 -8.36 -22.78 -9.91
N ARG A 293 -9.39 -21.96 -10.16
CA ARG A 293 -10.76 -22.15 -9.67
C ARG A 293 -11.78 -22.01 -10.80
N PRO A 294 -12.37 -23.12 -11.29
CA PRO A 294 -13.35 -23.10 -12.39
C PRO A 294 -14.54 -22.17 -12.12
N ASN A 295 -15.06 -22.19 -10.88
CA ASN A 295 -16.25 -21.42 -10.49
C ASN A 295 -15.99 -19.92 -10.29
N TYR A 296 -14.74 -19.44 -10.41
CA TYR A 296 -14.41 -18.03 -10.17
C TYR A 296 -15.06 -17.09 -11.19
N LYS A 297 -15.27 -17.55 -12.43
CA LYS A 297 -16.00 -16.78 -13.47
C LYS A 297 -17.42 -16.44 -13.03
N ASN A 298 -18.10 -17.35 -12.32
CA ASN A 298 -19.46 -17.10 -11.85
C ASN A 298 -19.47 -15.99 -10.77
N VAL A 299 -18.50 -16.04 -9.85
CA VAL A 299 -18.33 -14.98 -8.84
C VAL A 299 -17.98 -13.63 -9.48
N GLN A 300 -17.20 -13.62 -10.57
CA GLN A 300 -16.91 -12.37 -11.30
C GLN A 300 -18.14 -11.73 -11.94
N LYS A 301 -19.13 -12.53 -12.36
CA LYS A 301 -20.40 -12.04 -12.90
C LYS A 301 -21.27 -11.42 -11.80
N ASN A 302 -21.30 -12.04 -10.63
CA ASN A 302 -22.33 -11.76 -9.62
C ASN A 302 -21.88 -10.81 -8.51
N THR A 303 -20.58 -10.70 -8.23
CA THR A 303 -20.07 -9.89 -7.11
C THR A 303 -19.17 -8.79 -7.65
N ASN A 304 -19.29 -7.55 -7.17
CA ASN A 304 -18.44 -6.44 -7.60
C ASN A 304 -16.95 -6.70 -7.31
N MET A 305 -16.04 -6.18 -8.15
CA MET A 305 -14.60 -6.44 -7.96
C MET A 305 -14.05 -5.79 -6.71
N PHE A 306 -14.25 -4.47 -6.56
CA PHE A 306 -13.54 -3.66 -5.59
C PHE A 306 -14.50 -2.92 -4.66
N PHE A 307 -15.34 -2.05 -5.21
CA PHE A 307 -16.36 -1.35 -4.44
C PHE A 307 -17.45 -2.31 -3.95
N PRO A 308 -17.71 -2.37 -2.63
CA PRO A 308 -18.80 -3.16 -2.08
C PRO A 308 -20.15 -2.79 -2.71
N GLY A 309 -20.96 -3.80 -3.03
CA GLY A 309 -22.33 -3.63 -3.48
C GLY A 309 -23.10 -4.93 -3.37
N PHE A 310 -24.42 -4.87 -3.50
CA PHE A 310 -25.23 -6.07 -3.50
C PHE A 310 -24.86 -6.98 -4.69
N PRO A 311 -24.87 -8.31 -4.50
CA PRO A 311 -24.67 -9.23 -5.60
C PRO A 311 -25.69 -8.96 -6.71
N LYS A 312 -25.25 -8.98 -7.96
CA LYS A 312 -26.14 -8.91 -9.11
C LYS A 312 -27.03 -10.15 -9.11
N SER A 313 -28.35 -9.96 -9.25
CA SER A 313 -29.28 -11.09 -9.34
C SER A 313 -28.90 -11.92 -10.57
N ASN A 314 -28.83 -13.23 -10.42
CA ASN A 314 -28.98 -14.11 -11.56
C ASN A 314 -30.45 -13.95 -12.01
N ASN A 315 -30.74 -13.10 -12.99
CA ASN A 315 -31.92 -13.34 -13.80
C ASN A 315 -31.58 -14.56 -14.66
N PRO A 316 -32.30 -15.69 -14.53
CA PRO A 316 -32.10 -16.84 -15.41
C PRO A 316 -32.50 -16.53 -16.87
N ASP A 317 -33.17 -15.41 -17.13
CA ASP A 317 -33.88 -15.12 -18.38
C ASP A 317 -33.32 -13.94 -19.22
N THR A 318 -32.01 -13.70 -19.20
CA THR A 318 -31.36 -12.78 -20.17
C THR A 318 -30.10 -13.36 -20.77
#